data_AF-A0A7S0FKN6-F1
#
_entry.id   AF-A0A7S0FKN6-F1
#
_cell.length_a   1.000
_cell.length_b   1.000
_cell.length_c   1.000
_cell.angle_alpha   90.00
_cell.angle_beta   90.00
_cell.angle_gamma   90.00
#
_symmetry.space_group_name_H-M   'P 1'
#
loop_
_entity.id
_entity.type
_entity.pdbx_description
1 polymer ?
#
loop_
_entity_poly.entity_id
_entity_poly.type
_entity_poly.pdbx_seq_one_letter_code
_entity_poly.pdbx_strand_id
1 'polypeptide(L)'
;FIVGPLPFGIDSEDGIDLHRAIREAPLVLPRWCARDESAASILFALLERTPEFRLGASTLGASEIKEHAYFSDFDWGALVGRSLEPPWVPDLQQLQARWEPHSEDGVREAHDVNGRMGLDAPRRMAWASAF
;
A
#
# COMPACT_ATOMS: atom_id res chain seq x y z
N PHE A 1 7.66 -7.81 5.71
CA PHE A 1 6.65 -7.01 6.45
C PHE A 1 7.22 -6.65 7.80
N ILE A 2 7.06 -5.40 8.25
CA ILE A 2 7.52 -5.02 9.60
C ILE A 2 6.62 -5.69 10.63
N VAL A 3 5.29 -5.50 10.58
CA VAL A 3 4.37 -6.01 11.63
C VAL A 3 3.55 -7.22 11.19
N GLY A 4 3.06 -7.25 9.94
CA GLY A 4 2.19 -8.31 9.41
C GLY A 4 0.76 -7.83 9.17
N PRO A 5 -0.10 -7.77 10.21
CA PRO A 5 -1.47 -7.26 10.09
C PRO A 5 -1.53 -5.75 9.84
N LEU A 6 -2.72 -5.27 9.45
CA LEU A 6 -3.00 -3.84 9.30
C LEU A 6 -2.87 -3.09 10.64
N PRO A 7 -2.42 -1.83 10.64
CA PRO A 7 -2.28 -1.05 11.87
C PRO A 7 -3.62 -0.69 12.52
N PHE A 8 -4.72 -0.66 11.74
CA PHE A 8 -6.06 -0.32 12.21
C PHE A 8 -7.09 -1.25 11.56
N GLY A 9 -8.12 -1.62 12.33
CA GLY A 9 -9.29 -2.36 11.80
C GLY A 9 -9.03 -3.80 11.37
N ILE A 10 -8.11 -4.51 12.03
CA ILE A 10 -7.77 -5.92 11.75
C ILE A 10 -9.04 -6.80 11.70
N ASP A 11 -9.97 -6.58 12.63
CA ASP A 11 -11.18 -7.38 12.79
C ASP A 11 -12.45 -6.65 12.28
N SER A 12 -12.29 -5.54 11.54
CA SER A 12 -13.42 -4.71 11.12
C SER A 12 -13.91 -5.11 9.74
N GLU A 13 -15.10 -5.72 9.68
CA GLU A 13 -15.80 -5.98 8.41
C GLU A 13 -16.56 -4.74 7.90
N ASP A 14 -16.89 -3.79 8.79
CA ASP A 14 -17.55 -2.53 8.47
C ASP A 14 -16.53 -1.42 8.17
N GLY A 15 -16.71 -0.73 7.04
CA GLY A 15 -15.90 0.41 6.64
C GLY A 15 -16.05 1.63 7.58
N ILE A 16 -17.20 1.81 8.23
CA ILE A 16 -17.41 2.90 9.19
C ILE A 16 -16.52 2.71 10.43
N ASP A 17 -16.49 1.49 10.95
CA ASP A 17 -15.67 1.14 12.12
C ASP A 17 -14.17 1.22 11.80
N LEU A 18 -13.76 0.82 10.59
CA LEU A 18 -12.40 1.02 10.09
C LEU A 18 -12.02 2.50 10.01
N HIS A 19 -12.88 3.34 9.42
CA HIS A 19 -12.61 4.78 9.33
C HIS A 19 -12.53 5.44 10.72
N ARG A 20 -13.37 5.01 11.67
CA ARG A 20 -13.26 5.45 13.06
C ARG A 20 -11.94 5.00 13.67
N ALA A 21 -11.53 3.76 13.47
CA ALA A 21 -10.25 3.24 13.98
C ALA A 21 -9.04 4.02 13.43
N ILE A 22 -9.01 4.31 12.13
CA ILE A 22 -7.96 5.14 11.51
C ILE A 22 -7.90 6.51 12.19
N ARG A 23 -9.05 7.16 12.41
CA ARG A 23 -9.10 8.50 13.00
C ARG A 23 -8.71 8.52 14.47
N GLU A 24 -9.14 7.53 15.26
CA GLU A 24 -9.18 7.65 16.72
C GLU A 24 -8.35 6.60 17.47
N ALA A 25 -8.19 5.39 16.94
CA ALA A 25 -7.56 4.30 17.68
C ALA A 25 -6.04 4.50 17.84
N PRO A 26 -5.46 4.33 19.04
CA PRO A 26 -4.00 4.48 19.20
C PRO A 26 -3.26 3.47 18.33
N LEU A 27 -2.12 3.87 17.77
CA LEU A 27 -1.24 2.95 17.05
C LEU A 27 -0.54 2.04 18.07
N VAL A 28 -0.81 0.74 18.00
CA VAL A 28 -0.21 -0.26 18.89
C VAL A 28 0.72 -1.15 18.08
N LEU A 29 2.02 -1.06 18.38
CA LEU A 29 3.03 -1.92 17.78
C LEU A 29 3.24 -3.17 18.64
N PRO A 30 3.41 -4.37 18.06
CA PRO A 30 3.81 -5.53 18.82
C PRO A 30 5.14 -5.33 19.52
N ARG A 31 5.32 -5.99 20.68
CA ARG A 31 6.51 -5.83 21.53
C ARG A 31 7.85 -6.01 20.82
N TRP A 32 7.89 -6.89 19.82
CA TRP A 32 9.11 -7.17 19.06
C TRP A 32 9.42 -6.07 18.04
N CYS A 33 8.41 -5.43 17.45
CA CYS A 33 8.59 -4.28 16.57
C CYS A 33 8.97 -3.04 17.38
N ALA A 34 8.37 -2.85 18.56
CA ALA A 34 8.68 -1.72 19.44
C ALA A 34 10.12 -1.74 19.99
N ARG A 35 10.84 -2.87 19.89
CA ARG A 35 12.26 -2.97 20.27
C ARG A 35 13.22 -2.47 19.19
N ASP A 36 12.79 -2.45 17.94
CA ASP A 36 13.52 -1.79 16.87
C ASP A 36 13.09 -0.32 16.86
N GLU A 37 13.87 0.52 17.54
CA GLU A 37 13.56 1.94 17.73
C GLU A 37 13.42 2.67 16.38
N SER A 38 14.24 2.30 15.39
CA SER A 38 14.21 2.90 14.07
C SER A 38 12.91 2.55 13.32
N ALA A 39 12.49 1.29 13.40
CA ALA A 39 11.25 0.80 12.80
C ALA A 39 10.01 1.37 13.51
N ALA A 40 10.03 1.42 14.84
CA ALA A 40 8.95 2.01 15.62
C ALA A 40 8.82 3.52 15.30
N SER A 41 9.93 4.25 15.33
CA SER A 41 9.96 5.69 15.06
C SER A 41 9.39 6.03 13.68
N ILE A 42 9.81 5.32 12.63
CA ILE A 42 9.32 5.60 11.27
C ILE A 42 7.82 5.30 11.13
N LEU A 43 7.33 4.23 11.78
CA LEU A 43 5.92 3.87 11.76
C LEU A 43 5.07 4.93 12.46
N PHE A 44 5.49 5.42 13.63
CA PHE A 44 4.79 6.51 14.32
C PHE A 44 4.80 7.80 13.49
N ALA A 45 5.94 8.16 12.92
CA ALA A 45 6.09 9.42 12.18
C ALA A 45 5.31 9.42 10.84
N LEU A 46 5.21 8.29 10.16
CA LEU A 46 4.41 8.14 8.93
C LEU A 46 2.91 8.05 9.21
N LEU A 47 2.51 7.41 10.32
CA LEU A 47 1.12 7.25 10.74
C LEU A 47 0.64 8.40 11.66
N GLU A 48 1.35 9.53 11.63
CA GLU A 48 0.93 10.75 12.30
C GLU A 48 -0.39 11.25 11.72
N ARG A 49 -1.35 11.49 12.64
CA ARG A 49 -2.72 11.86 12.34
C ARG A 49 -2.80 13.26 11.78
N THR A 50 -2.03 14.15 12.37
CA THR A 50 -1.97 15.57 11.99
C THR A 50 -1.09 15.70 10.75
N PRO A 51 -1.65 15.97 9.56
CA PRO A 51 -0.88 15.90 8.31
C PRO A 51 0.37 16.78 8.32
N GLU A 52 0.33 17.92 9.01
CA GLU A 52 1.42 18.90 9.10
C GLU A 52 2.63 18.38 9.88
N PHE A 53 2.42 17.40 10.77
CA PHE A 53 3.49 16.77 11.56
C PHE A 53 3.94 15.42 11.00
N ARG A 54 3.32 14.96 9.90
CA ARG A 54 3.66 13.69 9.28
C ARG A 54 5.03 13.77 8.63
N LEU A 55 5.82 12.71 8.81
CA LEU A 55 7.12 12.58 8.15
C LEU A 55 6.98 12.75 6.63
N GLY A 56 7.72 13.70 6.06
CA GLY A 56 7.68 14.05 4.65
C GLY A 56 6.57 15.03 4.26
N ALA A 57 5.86 15.63 5.22
CA ALA A 57 4.95 16.74 4.97
C ALA A 57 5.65 18.11 4.95
N SER A 58 6.92 18.17 5.36
CA SER A 58 7.74 19.37 5.31
C SER A 58 8.11 19.77 3.88
N THR A 59 8.78 20.91 3.73
CA THR A 59 9.33 21.36 2.44
C THR A 59 10.41 20.42 1.88
N LEU A 60 11.00 19.55 2.71
CA LEU A 60 11.96 18.53 2.28
C LEU A 60 11.29 17.30 1.67
N GLY A 61 10.00 17.09 1.94
CA GLY A 61 9.21 16.03 1.34
C GLY A 61 9.84 14.65 1.51
N ALA A 62 10.00 13.92 0.41
CA ALA A 62 10.56 12.58 0.42
C ALA A 62 12.01 12.49 0.93
N SER A 63 12.79 13.58 0.91
CA SER A 63 14.16 13.56 1.46
C SER A 63 14.14 13.29 2.96
N GLU A 64 13.18 13.85 3.69
CA GLU A 64 13.00 13.61 5.13
C GLU A 64 12.77 12.13 5.44
N ILE A 65 12.02 11.43 4.58
CA ILE A 65 11.77 9.99 4.71
C ILE A 65 13.07 9.21 4.44
N LYS A 66 13.81 9.59 3.39
CA LYS A 66 15.05 8.90 2.99
C LYS A 66 16.17 9.05 4.03
N GLU A 67 16.19 10.16 4.74
CA GLU A 67 17.20 10.49 5.78
C GLU A 67 16.84 9.94 7.17
N HIS A 68 15.64 9.38 7.36
CA HIS A 68 15.22 8.80 8.64
C HIS A 68 16.14 7.63 9.03
N ALA A 69 16.44 7.48 10.32
CA ALA A 69 17.37 6.46 10.84
C ALA A 69 17.05 5.02 10.43
N TYR A 70 15.78 4.70 10.16
CA TYR A 70 15.35 3.41 9.60
C TYR A 70 16.02 3.06 8.26
N PHE A 71 16.42 4.07 7.48
CA PHE A 71 17.10 3.93 6.21
C PHE A 71 18.59 4.30 6.27
N SER A 72 19.21 4.36 7.46
CA SER A 72 20.62 4.77 7.60
C SER A 72 21.59 3.90 6.78
N ASP A 73 21.26 2.61 6.67
CA ASP A 73 22.09 1.61 5.99
C ASP A 73 21.52 1.25 4.61
N PHE A 74 20.60 2.07 4.07
CA PHE A 74 19.93 1.81 2.81
C PHE A 74 20.52 2.63 1.66
N ASP A 75 21.05 1.94 0.64
CA ASP A 75 21.59 2.59 -0.55
C ASP A 75 20.48 2.90 -1.59
N TRP A 76 19.96 4.12 -1.51
CA TRP A 76 18.99 4.65 -2.48
C TRP A 76 19.52 4.72 -3.92
N GLY A 77 20.84 4.91 -4.10
CA GLY A 77 21.48 4.96 -5.41
C GLY A 77 21.51 3.58 -6.06
N ALA A 78 21.90 2.56 -5.30
CA ALA A 78 21.88 1.16 -5.73
C ALA A 78 20.46 0.67 -6.04
N LEU A 79 19.45 1.12 -5.27
CA LEU A 79 18.05 0.82 -5.56
C LEU A 79 17.65 1.34 -6.96
N VAL A 80 17.92 2.61 -7.24
CA VAL A 80 17.62 3.22 -8.55
C VAL A 80 18.43 2.56 -9.67
N GLY A 81 19.69 2.21 -9.39
CA GLY A 81 20.58 1.49 -10.29
C GLY A 81 20.22 0.00 -10.50
N ARG A 82 19.20 -0.51 -9.79
CA ARG A 82 18.79 -1.93 -9.80
C ARG A 82 19.94 -2.89 -9.46
N SER A 83 20.88 -2.44 -8.64
CA SER A 83 22.04 -3.24 -8.21
C SER A 83 21.87 -3.88 -6.83
N LEU A 84 20.79 -3.56 -6.11
CA LEU A 84 20.41 -4.26 -4.89
C LEU A 84 19.81 -5.63 -5.23
N GLU A 85 20.25 -6.67 -4.54
CA GLU A 85 19.62 -7.98 -4.60
C GLU A 85 18.22 -7.91 -3.94
N PRO A 86 17.14 -8.24 -4.67
CA PRO A 86 15.81 -8.23 -4.08
C PRO A 86 15.67 -9.34 -3.04
N PRO A 87 14.97 -9.11 -1.93
CA PRO A 87 14.79 -10.12 -0.87
C PRO A 87 13.98 -11.34 -1.34
N TRP A 88 13.28 -11.23 -2.46
CA TRP A 88 12.53 -12.33 -3.06
C TRP A 88 12.45 -12.16 -4.57
N VAL A 89 12.74 -13.24 -5.30
CA VAL A 89 12.58 -13.34 -6.75
C VAL A 89 11.47 -14.36 -7.03
N PRO A 90 10.30 -13.95 -7.56
CA PRO A 90 9.24 -14.88 -7.89
C PRO A 90 9.59 -15.81 -9.05
N ASP A 91 9.01 -17.02 -9.00
CA ASP A 91 8.84 -17.84 -10.20
C ASP A 91 7.65 -17.30 -11.01
N LEU A 92 7.95 -16.71 -12.16
CA LEU A 92 6.95 -16.11 -13.04
C LEU A 92 5.94 -17.12 -13.57
N GLN A 93 6.35 -18.37 -13.82
CA GLN A 93 5.42 -19.39 -14.31
C GLN A 93 4.41 -19.77 -13.24
N GLN A 94 4.88 -19.92 -11.99
CA GLN A 94 4.00 -20.19 -10.86
C GLN A 94 3.05 -19.03 -10.57
N LEU A 95 3.54 -17.78 -10.65
CA LEU A 95 2.69 -16.61 -10.46
C LEU A 95 1.59 -16.52 -11.53
N GLN A 96 1.93 -16.75 -12.80
CA GLN A 96 0.96 -16.73 -13.89
C GLN A 96 -0.09 -17.84 -13.73
N ALA A 97 0.32 -19.03 -13.29
CA ALA A 97 -0.60 -20.14 -13.04
C ALA A 97 -1.56 -19.89 -11.85
N ARG A 98 -1.12 -19.13 -10.84
CA ARG A 98 -1.93 -18.76 -9.66
C ARG A 98 -2.75 -17.49 -9.87
N TRP A 99 -2.50 -16.73 -10.93
CA TRP A 99 -3.19 -15.47 -11.16
C TRP A 99 -4.64 -15.75 -11.57
N GLU A 100 -5.57 -15.29 -10.75
CA GLU A 100 -7.00 -15.35 -11.04
C GLU A 100 -7.44 -14.01 -11.64
N PRO A 101 -7.95 -13.98 -12.89
CA PRO A 101 -8.57 -12.78 -13.41
C PRO A 101 -9.78 -12.42 -12.55
N HIS A 102 -9.83 -11.18 -12.05
CA HIS A 102 -11.05 -10.67 -11.44
C HIS A 102 -12.17 -10.68 -12.48
N SER A 103 -13.23 -11.45 -12.23
CA SER A 103 -14.45 -11.44 -13.05
C SER A 103 -15.11 -10.06 -12.96
N GLU A 104 -15.45 -9.45 -14.10
CA GLU A 104 -16.16 -8.17 -14.17
C GLU A 104 -17.59 -8.24 -13.58
N ASP A 105 -18.07 -9.44 -13.22
CA ASP A 105 -19.41 -9.72 -12.68
C ASP A 105 -19.70 -9.07 -11.31
N GLY A 106 -18.70 -8.44 -10.67
CA GLY A 106 -18.80 -7.77 -9.37
C GLY A 106 -19.14 -6.27 -9.43
N VAL A 107 -19.15 -5.64 -10.61
CA VAL A 107 -19.61 -4.25 -10.75
C VAL A 107 -21.13 -4.25 -10.70
N ARG A 108 -21.67 -4.22 -9.48
CA ARG A 108 -23.10 -4.03 -9.22
C ARG A 108 -23.55 -2.77 -9.97
N GLU A 109 -24.55 -2.99 -10.80
CA GLU A 109 -25.31 -2.04 -11.60
C GLU A 109 -25.30 -0.63 -10.99
N ALA A 110 -24.62 0.30 -11.66
CA ALA A 110 -25.00 1.69 -11.51
C ALA A 110 -26.47 1.77 -11.91
N HIS A 111 -27.35 2.11 -10.96
CA HIS A 111 -28.74 2.46 -11.25
C HIS A 111 -28.73 3.65 -12.22
N ASP A 112 -28.78 3.37 -13.51
CA ASP A 112 -29.03 4.37 -14.55
C ASP A 112 -30.52 4.33 -14.92
N VAL A 113 -31.21 5.41 -14.55
CA VAL A 113 -32.65 5.62 -14.71
C VAL A 113 -33.05 6.01 -16.15
N ASN A 114 -32.20 5.77 -17.16
CA ASN A 114 -32.59 6.10 -18.53
C ASN A 114 -32.08 5.08 -19.55
N GLY A 115 -32.93 4.10 -19.85
CA GLY A 115 -32.62 3.02 -20.77
C GLY A 115 -32.23 3.49 -22.17
N ARG A 116 -31.11 2.96 -22.67
CA ARG A 116 -30.80 2.77 -24.10
C ARG A 116 -29.69 1.72 -24.24
N MET A 117 -30.10 0.54 -24.66
CA MET A 117 -29.23 -0.58 -25.03
C MET A 117 -28.56 -0.28 -26.36
N GLY A 118 -27.23 -0.43 -26.42
CA GLY A 118 -26.43 -0.36 -27.64
C GLY A 118 -25.17 -1.18 -27.46
N LEU A 119 -25.14 -2.34 -28.11
CA LEU A 119 -24.05 -3.32 -28.15
C LEU A 119 -22.83 -2.73 -28.90
N ASP A 120 -21.61 -2.84 -28.35
CA ASP A 120 -20.44 -3.18 -29.18
C ASP A 120 -19.19 -3.66 -28.42
N ALA A 121 -18.62 -4.76 -28.94
CA ALA A 121 -17.31 -5.41 -28.84
C ALA A 121 -16.44 -5.42 -27.55
N PRO A 122 -15.76 -6.57 -27.24
CA PRO A 122 -14.81 -6.67 -26.14
C PRO A 122 -13.52 -5.87 -26.45
N ARG A 123 -13.26 -4.83 -25.66
CA ARG A 123 -12.00 -4.08 -25.71
C ARG A 123 -10.87 -5.00 -25.26
N ARG A 124 -10.14 -5.55 -26.23
CA ARG A 124 -8.82 -6.16 -26.02
C ARG A 124 -7.96 -5.20 -25.18
N MET A 125 -7.35 -5.73 -24.14
CA MET A 125 -6.56 -5.00 -23.14
C MET A 125 -5.43 -4.19 -23.77
N ALA A 126 -5.67 -2.90 -23.98
CA ALA A 126 -4.72 -1.97 -24.57
C ALA A 126 -3.60 -1.53 -23.60
N TRP A 127 -3.69 -1.86 -22.31
CA TRP A 127 -2.66 -1.50 -21.32
C TRP A 127 -1.46 -2.48 -21.30
N ALA A 128 -1.62 -3.69 -21.86
CA ALA A 128 -0.60 -4.74 -21.83
C ALA A 128 0.50 -4.56 -22.90
N SER A 129 0.36 -3.60 -23.81
CA SER A 129 1.31 -3.37 -24.91
C SER A 129 2.40 -2.33 -24.60
N ALA A 130 2.50 -1.88 -23.34
CA ALA A 130 3.39 -0.80 -22.93
C ALA A 130 4.60 -1.23 -22.07
N PHE A 131 4.91 -2.53 -22.03
CA PHE A 131 6.15 -3.06 -21.45
C PHE A 131 6.77 -4.12 -22.35
#